data_AF-A0A1W2G0K6-F1
#
_entry.id   AF-A0A1W2G0K6-F1
#
_cell.length_a   1.000
_cell.length_b   1.000
_cell.length_c   1.000
_cell.angle_alpha   90.00
_cell.angle_beta   90.00
_cell.angle_gamma   90.00
#
_symmetry.space_group_name_H-M   'P 1'
#
loop_
_entity.id
_entity.type
_entity.pdbx_description
1 polymer ?
#
loop_
_entity_poly.entity_id
_entity_poly.type
_entity_poly.pdbx_seq_one_letter_code
_entity_poly.pdbx_strand_id
1 'polypeptide(L)'
;RNAKAAVEEGIVAGGGVALLQAAEEAFTSLALQGDEAVGANIVRIALEAPLKQIAVNAGLEGGVVVDKVKALPTGHGLNAQTGQYEDLLAAGIIDPAKVTRSALQNAASIAALFLTTEAVVAEKPEKDKAPAGAGAGGADMDF
;
A
#
# COMPACT_ATOMS: atom_id res chain seq x y z
N ARG A 1 12.31 -10.18 -13.58
CA ARG A 1 12.30 -10.44 -12.11
C ARG A 1 11.01 -11.13 -11.68
N ASN A 2 9.84 -10.70 -12.17
CA ASN A 2 8.54 -11.29 -11.83
C ASN A 2 8.37 -12.76 -12.25
N ALA A 3 8.79 -13.14 -13.47
CA ALA A 3 8.73 -14.54 -13.90
C ALA A 3 9.54 -15.50 -13.00
N LYS A 4 10.73 -15.06 -12.55
CA LYS A 4 11.54 -15.85 -11.61
C LYS A 4 10.85 -15.98 -10.24
N ALA A 5 10.31 -14.88 -9.73
CA ALA A 5 9.57 -14.86 -8.47
C ALA A 5 8.30 -15.75 -8.51
N ALA A 6 7.62 -15.81 -9.66
CA ALA A 6 6.46 -16.66 -9.88
C ALA A 6 6.84 -18.15 -9.92
N VAL A 7 8.00 -18.50 -10.50
CA VAL A 7 8.50 -19.88 -10.48
C VAL A 7 8.91 -20.32 -9.08
N GLU A 8 9.44 -19.41 -8.26
CA GLU A 8 9.92 -19.73 -6.90
C GLU A 8 8.79 -19.93 -5.88
N GLU A 9 7.78 -19.06 -5.86
CA GLU A 9 6.73 -19.06 -4.82
C GLU A 9 5.30 -19.15 -5.38
N GLY A 10 5.14 -19.32 -6.69
CA GLY A 10 3.84 -19.40 -7.34
C GLY A 10 3.22 -18.03 -7.66
N ILE A 11 1.95 -18.09 -8.04
CA ILE A 11 1.14 -16.95 -8.49
C ILE A 11 -0.15 -16.88 -7.68
N VAL A 12 -0.69 -15.67 -7.55
CA VAL A 12 -1.96 -15.38 -6.89
C VAL A 12 -2.80 -14.43 -7.75
N ALA A 13 -4.08 -14.30 -7.43
CA ALA A 13 -4.94 -13.29 -8.04
C ALA A 13 -4.36 -11.89 -7.79
N GLY A 14 -4.15 -11.13 -8.87
CA GLY A 14 -3.55 -9.82 -8.80
C GLY A 14 -4.52 -8.73 -8.32
N GLY A 15 -4.21 -7.48 -8.64
CA GLY A 15 -5.12 -6.36 -8.42
C GLY A 15 -5.41 -6.05 -6.93
N GLY A 16 -4.56 -6.52 -6.02
CA GLY A 16 -4.77 -6.38 -4.57
C GLY A 16 -5.81 -7.36 -3.99
N VAL A 17 -6.39 -8.24 -4.80
CA VAL A 17 -7.46 -9.16 -4.38
C VAL A 17 -6.95 -10.24 -3.44
N ALA A 18 -5.78 -10.82 -3.74
CA ALA A 18 -5.17 -11.82 -2.87
C ALA A 18 -4.90 -11.29 -1.45
N LEU A 19 -4.47 -10.03 -1.32
CA LEU A 19 -4.24 -9.40 -0.02
C LEU A 19 -5.54 -9.22 0.76
N LEU A 20 -6.58 -8.73 0.10
CA LEU A 20 -7.90 -8.50 0.69
C LEU A 20 -8.53 -9.81 1.17
N GLN A 21 -8.59 -10.83 0.32
CA GLN A 21 -9.24 -12.10 0.64
C GLN A 21 -8.46 -12.89 1.69
N ALA A 22 -7.12 -12.86 1.64
CA ALA A 22 -6.30 -13.48 2.68
C ALA A 22 -6.51 -12.81 4.05
N ALA A 23 -6.77 -11.49 4.09
CA ALA A 23 -7.07 -10.80 5.34
C ALA A 23 -8.36 -11.35 5.99
N GLU A 24 -9.45 -11.45 5.23
CA GLU A 24 -10.74 -11.91 5.75
C GLU A 24 -10.63 -13.30 6.41
N GLU A 25 -9.87 -14.21 5.80
CA GLU A 25 -9.62 -15.54 6.37
C GLU A 25 -8.66 -15.48 7.58
N ALA A 26 -7.51 -14.82 7.44
CA ALA A 26 -6.47 -14.83 8.46
C ALA A 26 -6.94 -14.20 9.78
N PHE A 27 -7.67 -13.08 9.72
CA PHE A 27 -8.10 -12.36 10.92
C PHE A 27 -9.25 -13.05 11.67
N THR A 28 -10.04 -13.91 11.01
CA THR A 28 -11.16 -14.62 11.65
C THR A 28 -10.70 -15.57 12.77
N SER A 29 -9.50 -16.14 12.64
CA SER A 29 -8.95 -17.09 13.62
C SER A 29 -8.19 -16.44 14.79
N LEU A 30 -8.00 -15.11 14.75
CA LEU A 30 -7.15 -14.41 15.72
C LEU A 30 -7.94 -13.99 16.97
N ALA A 31 -7.66 -14.62 18.10
CA ALA A 31 -8.21 -14.25 19.40
C ALA A 31 -7.32 -13.19 20.08
N LEU A 32 -7.37 -11.96 19.58
CA LEU A 32 -6.56 -10.83 20.08
C LEU A 32 -7.37 -9.90 20.99
N GLN A 33 -6.68 -9.19 21.90
CA GLN A 33 -7.30 -8.27 22.85
C GLN A 33 -6.50 -6.97 22.97
N GLY A 34 -7.14 -5.92 23.45
CA GLY A 34 -6.48 -4.62 23.68
C GLY A 34 -5.78 -4.08 22.44
N ASP A 35 -4.56 -3.57 22.61
CA ASP A 35 -3.78 -2.94 21.55
C ASP A 35 -3.37 -3.91 20.43
N GLU A 36 -3.27 -5.21 20.72
CA GLU A 36 -3.00 -6.22 19.68
C GLU A 36 -4.16 -6.32 18.68
N ALA A 37 -5.41 -6.25 19.17
CA ALA A 37 -6.59 -6.24 18.32
C ALA A 37 -6.66 -4.96 17.47
N VAL A 38 -6.23 -3.83 18.03
CA VAL A 38 -6.11 -2.56 17.29
C VAL A 38 -5.06 -2.69 16.19
N GLY A 39 -3.87 -3.22 16.49
CA GLY A 39 -2.81 -3.46 15.50
C GLY A 39 -3.25 -4.38 14.37
N ALA A 40 -3.94 -5.47 14.69
CA ALA A 40 -4.54 -6.37 13.71
C ALA A 40 -5.55 -5.63 12.81
N ASN A 41 -6.41 -4.79 13.38
CA ASN A 41 -7.38 -4.01 12.62
C ASN A 41 -6.71 -2.98 11.69
N ILE A 42 -5.58 -2.37 12.10
CA ILE A 42 -4.79 -1.48 11.23
C ILE A 42 -4.33 -2.22 9.98
N VAL A 43 -3.78 -3.42 10.15
CA VAL A 43 -3.33 -4.25 9.01
C VAL A 43 -4.52 -4.65 8.14
N ARG A 44 -5.64 -5.08 8.73
CA ARG A 44 -6.86 -5.45 7.99
C ARG A 44 -7.34 -4.32 7.07
N ILE A 45 -7.39 -3.09 7.58
CA ILE A 45 -7.79 -1.91 6.80
C ILE A 45 -6.74 -1.58 5.73
N ALA A 46 -5.45 -1.65 6.07
CA ALA A 46 -4.38 -1.34 5.14
C ALA A 46 -4.34 -2.30 3.92
N LEU A 47 -4.74 -3.56 4.09
CA LEU A 47 -4.79 -4.56 3.03
C LEU A 47 -5.87 -4.26 1.96
N GLU A 48 -6.83 -3.39 2.25
CA GLU A 48 -7.82 -2.90 1.26
C GLU A 48 -7.20 -1.86 0.31
N ALA A 49 -6.15 -1.15 0.74
CA ALA A 49 -5.60 0.01 0.05
C ALA A 49 -5.12 -0.29 -1.39
N PRO A 50 -4.45 -1.42 -1.70
CA PRO A 50 -4.00 -1.70 -3.06
C PRO A 50 -5.16 -1.82 -4.05
N LEU A 51 -6.20 -2.60 -3.72
CA LEU A 51 -7.38 -2.74 -4.58
C LEU A 51 -8.12 -1.41 -4.70
N LYS A 52 -8.29 -0.70 -3.58
CA LYS A 52 -8.96 0.61 -3.54
C LYS A 52 -8.25 1.62 -4.46
N GLN A 53 -6.92 1.68 -4.40
CA GLN A 53 -6.14 2.58 -5.23
C GLN A 53 -6.25 2.24 -6.71
N ILE A 54 -6.22 0.95 -7.07
CA ILE A 54 -6.41 0.49 -8.44
C ILE A 54 -7.79 0.86 -8.96
N ALA A 55 -8.84 0.66 -8.16
CA ALA A 55 -10.21 1.04 -8.50
C ALA A 55 -10.36 2.55 -8.73
N VAL A 56 -9.82 3.37 -7.82
CA VAL A 56 -9.85 4.83 -7.95
C VAL A 56 -9.13 5.29 -9.21
N ASN A 57 -7.96 4.71 -9.51
CA ASN A 57 -7.21 5.03 -10.72
C ASN A 57 -7.97 4.61 -12.00
N ALA A 58 -8.87 3.62 -11.91
CA ALA A 58 -9.76 3.20 -12.98
C ALA A 58 -11.08 4.00 -13.04
N GLY A 59 -11.25 5.02 -12.20
CA GLY A 59 -12.45 5.86 -12.17
C GLY A 59 -13.64 5.25 -11.44
N LEU A 60 -13.41 4.23 -10.61
CA LEU A 60 -14.44 3.55 -9.82
C LEU A 60 -14.40 3.99 -8.34
N GLU A 61 -15.52 3.82 -7.64
CA GLU A 61 -15.56 4.08 -6.19
C GLU A 61 -14.91 2.91 -5.44
N GLY A 62 -13.78 3.19 -4.79
CA GLY A 62 -12.92 2.16 -4.25
C GLY A 62 -13.52 1.39 -3.06
N GLY A 63 -14.34 2.03 -2.21
CA GLY A 63 -15.01 1.34 -1.09
C GLY A 63 -16.00 0.29 -1.58
N VAL A 64 -16.87 0.65 -2.53
CA VAL A 64 -17.84 -0.21 -3.19
C VAL A 64 -17.15 -1.37 -3.91
N VAL A 65 -16.01 -1.11 -4.55
CA VAL A 65 -15.23 -2.19 -5.18
C VAL A 65 -14.70 -3.17 -4.14
N VAL A 66 -14.10 -2.68 -3.06
CA VAL A 66 -13.58 -3.53 -1.96
C VAL A 66 -14.69 -4.39 -1.37
N ASP A 67 -15.81 -3.77 -1.00
CA ASP A 67 -16.95 -4.49 -0.41
C ASP A 67 -17.51 -5.55 -1.34
N LYS A 68 -17.59 -5.25 -2.64
CA LYS A 68 -18.02 -6.23 -3.64
C LYS A 68 -17.04 -7.39 -3.78
N VAL A 69 -15.74 -7.13 -3.81
CA VAL A 69 -14.73 -8.20 -3.94
C VAL A 69 -14.69 -9.10 -2.70
N LYS A 70 -14.91 -8.57 -1.49
CA LYS A 70 -15.02 -9.39 -0.26
C LYS A 70 -16.12 -10.47 -0.34
N ALA A 71 -17.20 -10.18 -1.06
CA ALA A 71 -18.33 -11.10 -1.22
C ALA A 71 -18.15 -12.11 -2.38
N LEU A 72 -17.07 -12.01 -3.16
CA LEU A 72 -16.82 -12.89 -4.29
C LEU A 72 -16.02 -14.13 -3.88
N PRO A 73 -16.07 -15.22 -4.68
CA PRO A 73 -15.23 -16.38 -4.46
C PRO A 73 -13.74 -16.02 -4.47
N THR A 74 -12.92 -16.83 -3.79
CA THR A 74 -11.47 -16.66 -3.80
C THR A 74 -10.94 -16.60 -5.23
N GLY A 75 -10.07 -15.63 -5.49
CA GLY A 75 -9.49 -15.38 -6.82
C GLY A 75 -10.35 -14.56 -7.78
N HIS A 76 -11.63 -14.30 -7.45
CA HIS A 76 -12.47 -13.39 -8.23
C HIS A 76 -12.30 -11.94 -7.77
N GLY A 77 -12.28 -11.02 -8.72
CA GLY A 77 -11.95 -9.63 -8.45
C GLY A 77 -12.29 -8.68 -9.57
N LEU A 78 -11.96 -7.40 -9.36
CA LEU A 78 -12.12 -6.37 -10.38
C LEU A 78 -11.02 -6.47 -11.44
N ASN A 79 -11.39 -6.71 -12.69
CA ASN A 79 -10.57 -6.37 -13.83
C ASN A 79 -10.68 -4.85 -14.08
N ALA A 80 -9.69 -4.09 -13.60
CA ALA A 80 -9.69 -2.64 -13.69
C ALA A 80 -9.61 -2.08 -15.12
N GLN A 81 -9.19 -2.90 -16.09
CA GLN A 81 -9.14 -2.51 -17.49
C GLN A 81 -10.52 -2.55 -18.16
N THR A 82 -11.37 -3.51 -17.77
CA THR A 82 -12.70 -3.73 -18.38
C THR A 82 -13.86 -3.31 -17.47
N GLY A 83 -13.60 -3.10 -16.18
CA GLY A 83 -14.60 -2.83 -15.14
C GLY A 83 -15.42 -4.06 -14.72
N GLN A 84 -15.07 -5.26 -15.20
CA GLN A 84 -15.81 -6.49 -14.91
C GLN A 84 -15.29 -7.20 -13.66
N TYR A 85 -16.16 -8.00 -13.04
CA TYR A 85 -15.80 -8.85 -11.91
C TYR A 85 -15.73 -10.29 -12.39
N GLU A 86 -14.54 -10.89 -12.33
CA GLU A 86 -14.25 -12.19 -12.95
C GLU A 86 -13.14 -12.93 -12.19
N ASP A 87 -12.93 -14.19 -12.55
CA ASP A 87 -11.78 -14.97 -12.10
C ASP A 87 -10.49 -14.35 -12.66
N LEU A 88 -9.69 -13.75 -11.78
CA LEU A 88 -8.49 -13.02 -12.18
C LEU A 88 -7.36 -13.94 -12.66
N LEU A 89 -7.31 -15.19 -12.18
CA LEU A 89 -6.33 -16.15 -12.69
C LEU A 89 -6.70 -16.56 -14.12
N ALA A 90 -7.99 -16.83 -14.37
CA ALA A 90 -8.47 -17.15 -15.71
C ALA A 90 -8.32 -15.97 -16.68
N ALA A 91 -8.52 -14.73 -16.20
CA ALA A 91 -8.30 -13.51 -16.96
C ALA A 91 -6.81 -13.15 -17.17
N GLY A 92 -5.88 -13.89 -16.56
CA GLY A 92 -4.45 -13.64 -16.65
C GLY A 92 -3.93 -12.46 -15.84
N ILE A 93 -4.76 -11.92 -14.93
CA ILE A 93 -4.42 -10.85 -13.99
C ILE A 93 -3.82 -11.48 -12.74
N ILE A 94 -2.53 -11.79 -12.83
CA ILE A 94 -1.79 -12.54 -11.82
C ILE A 94 -0.63 -11.74 -11.25
N ASP A 95 -0.40 -11.90 -9.95
CA ASP A 95 0.77 -11.37 -9.26
C ASP A 95 1.65 -12.53 -8.75
N PRO A 96 2.99 -12.43 -8.83
CA PRO A 96 3.87 -13.39 -8.19
C PRO A 96 3.68 -13.34 -6.66
N ALA A 97 3.40 -14.47 -6.02
CA ALA A 97 3.12 -14.54 -4.58
C ALA A 97 4.23 -13.90 -3.73
N LYS A 98 5.49 -14.15 -4.13
CA LYS A 98 6.68 -13.56 -3.51
C LYS A 98 6.63 -12.03 -3.46
N VAL A 99 6.19 -11.39 -4.54
CA VAL A 99 6.16 -9.91 -4.62
C VAL A 99 5.09 -9.37 -3.69
N THR A 100 3.89 -9.95 -3.73
CA THR A 100 2.78 -9.59 -2.84
C THR A 100 3.16 -9.73 -1.37
N ARG A 101 3.76 -10.88 -0.99
CA ARG A 101 4.28 -11.14 0.36
C ARG A 101 5.36 -10.15 0.77
N SER A 102 6.37 -9.95 -0.07
CA SER A 102 7.51 -9.09 0.25
C SER A 102 7.09 -7.62 0.39
N ALA A 103 6.14 -7.16 -0.44
CA ALA A 103 5.60 -5.81 -0.36
C ALA A 103 4.92 -5.57 0.99
N LEU A 104 4.05 -6.49 1.42
CA LEU A 104 3.38 -6.40 2.72
C LEU A 104 4.38 -6.42 3.88
N GLN A 105 5.33 -7.35 3.87
CA GLN A 105 6.33 -7.48 4.93
C GLN A 105 7.20 -6.21 5.07
N ASN A 106 7.63 -5.63 3.96
CA ASN A 106 8.42 -4.41 3.98
C ASN A 106 7.59 -3.21 4.46
N ALA A 107 6.34 -3.08 3.99
CA ALA A 107 5.44 -2.01 4.43
C ALA A 107 5.16 -2.09 5.94
N ALA A 108 4.84 -3.29 6.44
CA ALA A 108 4.59 -3.52 7.86
C ALA A 108 5.83 -3.25 8.72
N SER A 109 7.03 -3.64 8.24
CA SER A 109 8.30 -3.39 8.94
C SER A 109 8.56 -1.90 9.16
N ILE A 110 8.40 -1.08 8.12
CA ILE A 110 8.57 0.37 8.23
C ILE A 110 7.46 0.98 9.09
N ALA A 111 6.20 0.57 8.91
CA ALA A 111 5.08 1.09 9.68
C ALA A 111 5.26 0.82 11.19
N ALA A 112 5.67 -0.39 11.57
CA ALA A 112 5.92 -0.74 12.97
C ALA A 112 7.04 0.12 13.60
N LEU A 113 8.11 0.38 12.85
CA LEU A 113 9.17 1.29 13.28
C LEU A 113 8.64 2.71 13.50
N PHE A 114 7.85 3.22 12.55
CA PHE A 114 7.25 4.56 12.66
C PHE A 114 6.28 4.69 13.84
N LEU A 115 5.42 3.69 14.08
CA LEU A 115 4.44 3.71 15.17
C LEU A 115 5.07 3.73 16.57
N THR A 116 6.32 3.29 16.69
CA THR A 116 7.07 3.26 17.96
C THR A 116 8.07 4.42 18.07
N THR A 117 8.12 5.31 17.08
CA THR A 117 9.03 6.45 17.07
C THR A 117 8.42 7.62 17.84
N GLU A 118 8.90 7.87 19.06
CA GLU A 118 8.43 8.97 19.91
C GLU A 118 9.08 10.33 19.56
N ALA A 119 10.32 10.32 19.04
CA ALA A 119 11.06 11.53 18.71
C ALA A 119 12.03 11.32 17.55
N VAL A 120 12.28 12.39 16.79
CA VAL A 120 13.25 12.44 15.69
C VAL A 120 14.20 13.61 15.90
N VAL A 121 15.50 13.36 15.81
CA VAL A 121 16.53 14.42 15.76
C VAL A 121 16.89 14.64 14.29
N ALA A 122 16.62 15.84 13.78
CA ALA A 122 16.86 16.21 12.39
C ALA A 122 17.85 17.37 12.29
N GLU A 123 18.53 17.47 11.15
CA GLU A 123 19.36 18.63 10.83
C GLU A 123 18.47 19.86 10.57
N LYS A 124 18.95 21.03 10.97
CA LYS A 124 18.26 22.28 10.70
C LYS A 124 18.26 22.53 9.19
N PRO A 125 17.11 22.79 8.55
CA PRO A 125 17.07 23.09 7.12
C PRO A 125 18.04 24.22 6.78
N GLU A 126 18.91 23.99 5.81
CA GLU A 126 19.75 25.06 5.26
C GLU A 126 18.83 26.09 4.61
N LYS A 127 19.08 27.37 4.89
CA LYS A 127 18.44 28.43 4.09
C LYS A 127 19.07 28.36 2.71
N ASP A 128 18.26 28.16 1.68
CA ASP A 128 18.70 28.28 0.30
C ASP A 128 19.54 29.56 0.17
N LYS A 129 20.80 29.41 -0.26
CA LYS A 129 21.61 30.56 -0.65
C LYS A 129 20.88 31.19 -1.81
N ALA A 130 20.27 32.35 -1.59
CA ALA A 130 19.70 33.16 -2.66
C ALA A 130 20.74 33.23 -3.78
N PRO A 131 20.35 32.99 -5.05
CA PRO A 131 21.30 32.99 -6.15
C PRO A 131 22.07 34.32 -6.13
N ALA A 132 23.39 34.22 -5.96
CA ALA A 132 24.28 35.36 -6.03
C ALA A 132 24.25 35.86 -7.48
N GLY A 133 23.40 36.85 -7.76
CA GLY A 133 23.20 37.36 -9.11
C GLY A 133 22.65 38.78 -9.11
N ALA A 134 23.52 39.71 -9.50
CA ALA A 134 23.27 41.05 -10.05
C ALA A 134 22.86 42.19 -9.10
N GLY A 135 23.88 42.84 -8.52
CA GLY A 135 24.08 44.30 -8.60
C GLY A 135 23.03 45.27 -8.06
N ALA A 136 23.25 45.77 -6.84
CA ALA A 136 23.07 47.15 -6.39
C ALA A 136 23.65 47.18 -4.96
N GLY A 137 24.77 47.82 -4.64
CA GLY A 137 25.02 49.24 -4.84
C GLY A 137 24.32 50.05 -3.72
N GLY A 138 24.89 50.11 -2.51
CA GLY A 138 24.44 51.08 -1.51
C GLY A 138 24.66 50.71 -0.04
N ALA A 139 25.85 51.04 0.46
CA ALA A 139 26.21 51.54 1.80
C ALA A 139 25.65 50.90 3.09
N ASP A 140 26.62 50.56 3.95
CA ASP A 140 26.57 50.54 5.41
C ASP A 140 25.59 51.55 6.04
N MET A 141 24.93 51.16 7.14
CA MET A 141 25.01 51.86 8.43
C MET A 141 24.50 50.95 9.56
N ASP A 142 25.41 50.63 10.49
CA ASP A 142 25.14 50.12 11.84
C ASP A 142 24.12 50.99 12.61
N PHE A 143 23.13 50.35 13.23
CA PHE A 143 22.54 50.67 14.55
C PHE A 143 21.82 49.43 15.11
#